data_AF-A0A9R1P6M4-F1
#
_entry.id   AF-A0A9R1P6M4-F1
#
_cell.length_a   1.000
_cell.length_b   1.000
_cell.length_c   1.000
_cell.angle_alpha   90.00
_cell.angle_beta   90.00
_cell.angle_gamma   90.00
#
_symmetry.space_group_name_H-M   'P 1'
#
loop_
_entity.id
_entity.type
_entity.pdbx_description
1 polymer ?
#
loop_
_entity_poly.entity_id
_entity_poly.type
_entity_poly.pdbx_seq_one_letter_code
_entity_poly.pdbx_strand_id
1 'polypeptide(L)'
;MNEFSGKISPEQKLVQLTTEHLDYRKNYYFPSYQEGWKVMRIGKVSSSMNSGAMLAIDCEMVLCHDGTEAVVRVCVVDNKLEVKLDTLVNPLKAVADYRTHITGVSKKDLEGVTCSLVDIQKSLKKILAKGKILVGHSLYRDLYGKVLLFLSLISALKFDYSRVIDTAYIFKYANLPTTSSASLNSLCKSVCGYSVREDGEPHNCLKDAEAAMNLVTAKLKHGFNDPIEIAENSIDSRIRGEFYSTCISFNDIDEADKAFDELDGQETKDSSGRLQKPVLLKRDNGDVAGFFVRKMVYGSRLSNSEVLKKRPQPIENTEQRKEDVNGDKRKRQRTSKKHAKKAKAPVIE
;
A
#
# COMPACT_ATOMS: atom_id res chain seq x y z
N MET A 1 -34.55 23.83 12.21
CA MET A 1 -33.11 24.12 12.29
C MET A 1 -32.56 23.30 13.45
N ASN A 2 -31.84 22.21 13.18
CA ASN A 2 -31.10 21.46 14.20
C ASN A 2 -29.62 21.77 14.01
N GLU A 3 -29.11 22.73 14.78
CA GLU A 3 -27.68 22.98 14.91
C GLU A 3 -27.03 21.83 15.69
N PHE A 4 -26.59 20.78 14.99
CA PHE A 4 -25.63 19.83 15.54
C PHE A 4 -24.23 20.48 15.50
N SER A 5 -23.91 21.36 16.46
CA SER A 5 -22.53 21.78 16.67
C SER A 5 -21.76 20.72 17.48
N GLY A 6 -21.68 19.50 16.94
CA GLY A 6 -20.75 18.48 17.44
C GLY A 6 -19.34 18.90 17.07
N LYS A 7 -18.65 19.65 17.95
CA LYS A 7 -17.25 20.05 17.73
C LYS A 7 -16.39 18.79 17.50
N ILE A 8 -15.97 18.59 16.25
CA ILE A 8 -15.01 17.56 15.84
C ILE A 8 -13.72 17.76 16.66
N SER A 9 -13.20 16.69 17.27
CA SER A 9 -11.97 16.75 18.08
C SER A 9 -10.77 17.17 17.21
N PRO A 10 -9.75 17.83 17.78
CA PRO A 10 -8.54 18.21 17.04
C PRO A 10 -7.88 17.05 16.27
N GLU A 11 -7.81 15.86 16.87
CA GLU A 11 -7.26 14.66 16.26
C GLU A 11 -8.13 14.17 15.09
N GLN A 12 -9.46 14.27 15.21
CA GLN A 12 -10.38 13.95 14.11
C GLN A 12 -10.25 14.94 12.94
N LYS A 13 -9.92 16.21 13.21
CA LYS A 13 -9.60 17.17 12.14
C LYS A 13 -8.33 16.76 11.39
N LEU A 14 -7.32 16.22 12.07
CA LEU A 14 -6.11 15.73 11.40
C LEU A 14 -6.41 14.49 10.54
N VAL A 15 -7.27 13.58 11.01
CA VAL A 15 -7.76 12.46 10.18
C VAL A 15 -8.46 13.00 8.93
N GLN A 16 -9.32 14.02 9.08
CA GLN A 16 -10.00 14.66 7.96
C GLN A 16 -9.00 15.26 6.95
N LEU A 17 -7.98 16.00 7.42
CA LEU A 17 -6.93 16.55 6.56
C LEU A 17 -6.19 15.45 5.76
N THR A 18 -5.88 14.31 6.39
CA THR A 18 -5.31 13.17 5.69
C THR A 18 -6.25 12.65 4.60
N THR A 19 -7.54 12.51 4.88
CA THR A 19 -8.52 11.99 3.91
C THR A 19 -8.86 12.95 2.76
N GLU A 20 -8.74 14.25 2.99
CA GLU A 20 -9.01 15.31 2.00
C GLU A 20 -7.83 15.58 1.07
N HIS A 21 -6.64 15.06 1.39
CA HIS A 21 -5.46 15.20 0.53
C HIS A 21 -5.68 14.57 -0.84
N LEU A 22 -5.26 15.23 -1.92
CA LEU A 22 -5.52 14.83 -3.31
C LEU A 22 -5.03 13.40 -3.62
N ASP A 23 -3.88 13.03 -3.06
CA ASP A 23 -3.29 11.70 -3.25
C ASP A 23 -3.84 10.63 -2.30
N TYR A 24 -4.68 10.97 -1.31
CA TYR A 24 -5.19 10.00 -0.35
C TYR A 24 -5.95 8.87 -1.04
N ARG A 25 -6.92 9.21 -1.90
CA ARG A 25 -7.72 8.23 -2.64
C ARG A 25 -6.85 7.34 -3.53
N LYS A 26 -5.75 7.88 -4.08
CA LYS A 26 -4.81 7.11 -4.90
C LYS A 26 -3.98 6.17 -4.03
N ASN A 27 -3.44 6.64 -2.91
CA ASN A 27 -2.44 5.92 -2.12
C ASN A 27 -3.05 4.96 -1.09
N TYR A 28 -4.24 5.26 -0.56
CA TYR A 28 -4.99 4.43 0.40
C TYR A 28 -6.08 3.57 -0.26
N TYR A 29 -6.08 3.45 -1.59
CA TYR A 29 -6.91 2.46 -2.29
C TYR A 29 -6.18 1.11 -2.35
N PHE A 30 -6.58 0.24 -1.44
CA PHE A 30 -5.99 -1.07 -1.20
C PHE A 30 -6.83 -2.20 -1.82
N PRO A 31 -6.22 -3.24 -2.43
CA PRO A 31 -6.94 -4.41 -2.92
C PRO A 31 -7.27 -5.38 -1.77
N SER A 32 -7.99 -4.90 -0.76
CA SER A 32 -8.26 -5.61 0.50
C SER A 32 -9.18 -6.82 0.37
N TYR A 33 -9.66 -7.10 -0.85
CA TYR A 33 -10.36 -8.32 -1.23
C TYR A 33 -9.43 -9.52 -1.48
N GLN A 34 -8.12 -9.32 -1.58
CA GLN A 34 -7.15 -10.40 -1.77
C GLN A 34 -6.91 -11.19 -0.46
N GLU A 35 -6.35 -12.40 -0.58
CA GLU A 35 -6.03 -13.24 0.57
C GLU A 35 -4.92 -12.63 1.46
N GLY A 36 -5.02 -12.87 2.78
CA GLY A 36 -4.05 -12.41 3.77
C GLY A 36 -4.31 -11.00 4.34
N TRP A 37 -5.28 -10.26 3.78
CA TRP A 37 -5.65 -8.93 4.26
C TRP A 37 -6.43 -8.96 5.57
N LYS A 38 -6.16 -7.97 6.43
CA LYS A 38 -6.96 -7.68 7.63
C LYS A 38 -7.69 -6.35 7.45
N VAL A 39 -9.00 -6.45 7.18
CA VAL A 39 -9.89 -5.29 7.09
C VAL A 39 -10.44 -4.97 8.47
N MET A 40 -10.13 -3.79 8.98
CA MET A 40 -10.66 -3.30 10.25
C MET A 40 -11.82 -2.35 9.99
N ARG A 41 -13.04 -2.90 9.96
CA ARG A 41 -14.27 -2.10 9.93
C ARG A 41 -14.49 -1.48 11.30
N ILE A 42 -14.42 -0.16 11.37
CA ILE A 42 -14.81 0.58 12.58
C ILE A 42 -16.34 0.51 12.66
N GLY A 43 -16.88 -0.09 13.73
CA GLY A 43 -18.33 -0.15 13.98
C GLY A 43 -18.94 1.23 14.22
N LYS A 44 -20.24 1.29 14.58
CA LYS A 44 -20.90 2.55 15.01
C LYS A 44 -20.06 3.18 16.12
N VAL A 45 -19.40 4.29 15.78
CA VAL A 45 -18.59 5.09 16.68
C VAL A 45 -19.52 5.70 17.72
N SER A 46 -19.51 5.19 18.95
CA SER A 46 -20.27 5.81 20.04
C SER A 46 -19.70 7.20 20.31
N SER A 47 -20.57 8.18 20.56
CA SER A 47 -20.21 9.55 20.99
C SER A 47 -19.34 9.60 22.26
N SER A 48 -19.22 8.48 22.97
CA SER A 48 -18.35 8.24 24.12
C SER A 48 -17.01 7.55 23.77
N MET A 49 -16.45 7.76 22.57
CA MET A 49 -15.06 7.38 22.35
C MET A 49 -14.19 8.24 23.24
N ASN A 50 -13.58 7.63 24.27
CA ASN A 50 -12.50 8.23 25.02
C ASN A 50 -11.53 8.90 24.04
N SER A 51 -11.35 10.19 24.24
CA SER A 51 -10.46 11.09 23.55
C SER A 51 -9.09 10.46 23.30
N GLY A 52 -8.53 10.69 22.10
CA GLY A 52 -7.08 10.90 21.96
C GLY A 52 -6.14 9.71 21.98
N ALA A 53 -6.59 8.44 22.00
CA ALA A 53 -5.66 7.31 21.89
C ALA A 53 -5.14 7.17 20.44
N MET A 54 -4.01 7.81 20.17
CA MET A 54 -3.25 7.70 18.93
C MET A 54 -2.13 6.68 19.10
N LEU A 55 -1.78 6.00 18.02
CA LEU A 55 -0.65 5.08 17.93
C LEU A 55 0.14 5.41 16.68
N ALA A 56 1.43 5.67 16.80
CA ALA A 56 2.30 5.78 15.63
C ALA A 56 2.91 4.44 15.30
N ILE A 57 3.03 4.15 14.00
CA ILE A 57 3.63 2.93 13.47
C ILE A 57 4.62 3.29 12.37
N ASP A 58 5.68 2.51 12.29
CA ASP A 58 6.63 2.51 11.19
C ASP A 58 7.19 1.09 11.03
N CYS A 59 7.61 0.73 9.81
CA CYS A 59 8.11 -0.59 9.47
C CYS A 59 9.44 -0.50 8.71
N GLU A 60 10.31 -1.48 8.95
CA GLU A 60 11.45 -1.75 8.07
C GLU A 60 11.10 -2.88 7.10
N MET A 61 11.44 -2.70 5.82
CA MET A 61 11.16 -3.67 4.76
C MET A 61 12.41 -4.04 3.96
N VAL A 62 12.49 -5.31 3.57
CA VAL A 62 13.55 -5.85 2.70
C VAL A 62 12.99 -6.29 1.37
N LEU A 63 13.85 -6.40 0.35
CA LEU A 63 13.49 -6.92 -0.97
C LEU A 63 13.68 -8.44 -1.01
N CYS A 64 12.65 -9.17 -1.42
CA CYS A 64 12.67 -10.62 -1.65
C CYS A 64 13.02 -10.97 -3.10
N HIS A 65 13.48 -12.21 -3.32
CA HIS A 65 13.86 -12.70 -4.66
C HIS A 65 12.69 -12.77 -5.66
N ASP A 66 11.46 -12.86 -5.19
CA ASP A 66 10.26 -12.80 -6.01
C ASP A 66 9.89 -11.36 -6.43
N GLY A 67 10.76 -10.39 -6.13
CA GLY A 67 10.56 -8.97 -6.39
C GLY A 67 9.59 -8.29 -5.43
N THR A 68 9.04 -9.00 -4.44
CA THR A 68 8.17 -8.41 -3.41
C THR A 68 8.99 -7.82 -2.28
N GLU A 69 8.44 -6.82 -1.57
CA GLU A 69 9.02 -6.37 -0.30
C GLU A 69 8.33 -7.07 0.86
N ALA A 70 9.08 -7.37 1.92
CA ALA A 70 8.60 -8.02 3.13
C ALA A 70 9.01 -7.22 4.37
N VAL A 71 8.07 -7.09 5.31
CA VAL A 71 8.31 -6.45 6.61
C VAL A 71 9.26 -7.31 7.44
N VAL A 72 10.30 -6.70 8.00
CA VAL A 72 11.30 -7.36 8.86
C VAL A 72 11.41 -6.76 10.25
N ARG A 73 10.87 -5.55 10.48
CA ARG A 73 10.71 -4.97 11.81
C ARG A 73 9.47 -4.07 11.83
N VAL A 74 8.73 -4.08 12.93
CA VAL A 74 7.58 -3.21 13.15
C VAL A 74 7.69 -2.56 14.50
N CYS A 75 7.54 -1.24 14.53
CA CYS A 75 7.57 -0.45 15.74
C CYS A 75 6.23 0.28 15.90
N VAL A 76 5.66 0.25 17.11
CA VAL A 76 4.43 0.98 17.47
C VAL A 76 4.64 1.67 18.80
N VAL A 77 4.35 2.98 18.85
CA VAL A 77 4.36 3.78 20.08
C VAL A 77 3.01 4.43 20.30
N ASP A 78 2.65 4.71 21.55
CA ASP A 78 1.47 5.52 21.86
C ASP A 78 1.76 7.02 21.87
N ASN A 79 0.75 7.81 22.21
CA ASN A 79 0.84 9.27 22.29
C ASN A 79 1.75 9.80 23.42
N LYS A 80 2.23 8.93 24.30
CA LYS A 80 3.26 9.25 25.31
C LYS A 80 4.64 8.75 24.92
N LEU A 81 4.78 8.25 23.68
CA LEU A 81 5.99 7.61 23.17
C LEU A 81 6.33 6.30 23.91
N GLU A 82 5.36 5.68 24.59
CA GLU A 82 5.58 4.36 25.18
C GLU A 82 5.49 3.28 24.11
N VAL A 83 6.52 2.44 24.01
CA VAL A 83 6.59 1.33 23.07
C VAL A 83 5.48 0.31 23.36
N LYS A 84 4.63 0.04 22.36
CA LYS A 84 3.57 -0.97 22.38
C LYS A 84 3.91 -2.20 21.55
N LEU A 85 4.79 -2.05 20.56
CA LEU A 85 5.34 -3.13 19.76
C LEU A 85 6.72 -2.69 19.25
N ASP A 86 7.73 -3.54 19.39
CA ASP A 86 9.00 -3.42 18.68
C ASP A 86 9.45 -4.87 18.44
N THR A 87 9.32 -5.33 17.20
CA THR A 87 9.43 -6.76 16.92
C THR A 87 10.01 -7.01 15.54
N LEU A 88 11.05 -7.84 15.48
CA LEU A 88 11.57 -8.40 14.25
C LEU A 88 10.60 -9.44 13.68
N VAL A 89 10.46 -9.44 12.36
CA VAL A 89 9.50 -10.25 11.64
C VAL A 89 10.24 -11.17 10.68
N ASN A 90 9.92 -12.45 10.75
CA ASN A 90 10.38 -13.42 9.77
C ASN A 90 9.59 -13.20 8.47
N PRO A 91 10.26 -12.87 7.35
CA PRO A 91 9.58 -12.61 6.08
C PRO A 91 8.98 -13.89 5.46
N LEU A 92 9.32 -15.08 5.97
CA LEU A 92 8.92 -16.39 5.44
C LEU A 92 9.26 -16.59 3.95
N LYS A 93 10.22 -15.81 3.45
CA LYS A 93 10.67 -15.76 2.06
C LYS A 93 12.18 -15.54 2.01
N ALA A 94 12.79 -15.95 0.90
CA ALA A 94 14.18 -15.66 0.63
C ALA A 94 14.38 -14.17 0.34
N VAL A 95 15.19 -13.51 1.16
CA VAL A 95 15.55 -12.10 1.02
C VAL A 95 16.67 -11.97 -0.02
N ALA A 96 16.44 -11.14 -1.04
CA ALA A 96 17.41 -10.81 -2.08
C ALA A 96 18.33 -9.66 -1.65
N ASP A 97 17.74 -8.64 -1.01
CA ASP A 97 18.48 -7.48 -0.52
C ASP A 97 17.87 -6.98 0.80
N TYR A 98 18.67 -7.04 1.86
CA TYR A 98 18.31 -6.59 3.20
C TYR A 98 18.30 -5.07 3.32
N ARG A 99 18.98 -4.37 2.40
CA ARG A 99 19.16 -2.93 2.43
C ARG A 99 19.65 -2.46 3.80
N THR A 100 20.60 -3.16 4.42
CA THR A 100 21.02 -2.92 5.82
C THR A 100 21.46 -1.48 6.07
N HIS A 101 22.04 -0.83 5.04
CA HIS A 101 22.41 0.59 5.08
C HIS A 101 21.21 1.54 5.21
N ILE A 102 20.01 1.09 4.83
CA ILE A 102 18.74 1.79 4.98
C ILE A 102 17.97 1.26 6.18
N THR A 103 17.77 -0.05 6.32
CA THR A 103 16.85 -0.63 7.33
C THR A 103 17.48 -0.83 8.70
N GLY A 104 18.82 -0.81 8.78
CA GLY A 104 19.56 -1.21 9.98
C GLY A 104 19.45 -2.71 10.30
N VAL A 105 18.77 -3.52 9.48
CA VAL A 105 18.55 -4.95 9.70
C VAL A 105 19.48 -5.78 8.81
N SER A 106 20.23 -6.69 9.43
CA SER A 106 21.10 -7.64 8.73
C SER A 106 20.49 -9.04 8.66
N LYS A 107 21.07 -9.90 7.81
CA LYS A 107 20.72 -11.32 7.77
C LYS A 107 20.80 -11.99 9.12
N LYS A 108 21.86 -11.67 9.90
CA LYS A 108 22.11 -12.24 11.21
C LYS A 108 21.02 -11.86 12.22
N ASP A 109 20.46 -10.66 12.12
CA ASP A 109 19.39 -10.21 13.02
C ASP A 109 18.09 -11.00 12.80
N LEU A 110 17.88 -11.55 11.60
CA LEU A 110 16.71 -12.37 11.28
C LEU A 110 16.93 -13.87 11.54
N GLU A 111 18.14 -14.29 11.92
CA GLU A 111 18.42 -15.69 12.25
C GLU A 111 17.66 -16.11 13.51
N GLY A 112 16.85 -17.17 13.40
CA GLY A 112 16.06 -17.68 14.53
C GLY A 112 14.80 -16.86 14.87
N VAL A 113 14.51 -15.77 14.15
CA VAL A 113 13.26 -15.02 14.33
C VAL A 113 12.08 -15.89 13.90
N THR A 114 11.12 -16.11 14.80
CA THR A 114 9.94 -16.97 14.55
C THR A 114 8.65 -16.17 14.36
N CYS A 115 8.62 -14.90 14.78
CA CYS A 115 7.44 -14.05 14.68
C CYS A 115 7.09 -13.80 13.22
N SER A 116 5.88 -14.17 12.79
CA SER A 116 5.42 -14.01 11.41
C SER A 116 4.63 -12.71 11.21
N LEU A 117 4.39 -12.33 9.95
CA LEU A 117 3.47 -11.25 9.60
C LEU A 117 2.07 -11.46 10.21
N VAL A 118 1.60 -12.71 10.29
CA VAL A 118 0.28 -13.04 10.86
C VAL A 118 0.23 -12.73 12.37
N ASP A 119 1.33 -12.96 13.09
CA ASP A 119 1.44 -12.65 14.51
C ASP A 119 1.40 -11.13 14.73
N ILE A 120 2.13 -10.37 13.90
CA ILE A 120 2.10 -8.91 13.91
C ILE A 120 0.69 -8.39 13.63
N GLN A 121 0.02 -8.90 12.59
CA GLN A 121 -1.36 -8.52 12.27
C GLN A 121 -2.33 -8.78 13.44
N LYS A 122 -2.15 -9.90 14.16
CA LYS A 122 -2.94 -10.23 15.35
C LYS A 122 -2.68 -9.25 16.50
N SER A 123 -1.41 -8.92 16.75
CA SER A 123 -1.00 -7.93 17.75
C SER A 123 -1.54 -6.54 17.41
N LEU A 124 -1.37 -6.07 16.18
CA LEU A 124 -1.90 -4.80 15.69
C LEU A 124 -3.42 -4.73 15.82
N LYS A 125 -4.16 -5.78 15.44
CA LYS A 125 -5.61 -5.82 15.61
C LYS A 125 -6.04 -5.65 17.08
N LYS A 126 -5.30 -6.23 18.01
CA LYS A 126 -5.56 -6.08 19.46
C LYS A 126 -5.22 -4.67 19.94
N ILE A 127 -4.10 -4.11 19.49
CA ILE A 127 -3.63 -2.79 19.88
C ILE A 127 -4.55 -1.69 19.31
N LEU A 128 -4.99 -1.81 18.06
CA LEU A 128 -5.91 -0.89 17.36
C LEU A 128 -7.38 -1.08 17.72
N ALA A 129 -7.70 -2.06 18.58
CA ALA A 129 -9.05 -2.24 19.08
C ALA A 129 -9.58 -0.96 19.73
N LYS A 130 -10.90 -0.78 19.70
CA LYS A 130 -11.62 0.43 20.18
C LYS A 130 -11.46 1.68 19.30
N GLY A 131 -11.00 1.53 18.06
CA GLY A 131 -11.03 2.62 17.07
C GLY A 131 -9.99 3.72 17.31
N LYS A 132 -8.79 3.34 17.76
CA LYS A 132 -7.65 4.24 17.95
C LYS A 132 -7.19 4.83 16.62
N ILE A 133 -6.63 6.04 16.64
CA ILE A 133 -6.13 6.66 15.41
C ILE A 133 -4.71 6.14 15.14
N LEU A 134 -4.44 5.69 13.92
CA LEU A 134 -3.10 5.29 13.50
C LEU A 134 -2.37 6.48 12.89
N VAL A 135 -1.11 6.68 13.27
CA VAL A 135 -0.26 7.78 12.85
C VAL A 135 0.96 7.21 12.13
N GLY A 136 1.45 7.88 11.10
CA GLY A 136 2.70 7.53 10.44
C GLY A 136 3.13 8.58 9.41
N HIS A 137 4.15 8.29 8.62
CA HIS A 137 4.65 9.16 7.56
C HIS A 137 4.68 8.41 6.23
N SER A 138 3.88 8.83 5.24
CA SER A 138 3.60 8.02 4.06
C SER A 138 3.06 6.63 4.41
N LEU A 139 2.19 6.58 5.42
CA LEU A 139 1.75 5.37 6.14
C LEU A 139 1.08 4.31 5.24
N TYR A 140 0.61 4.69 4.05
CA TYR A 140 0.15 3.72 3.04
C TYR A 140 1.24 2.73 2.61
N ARG A 141 2.52 3.10 2.74
CA ARG A 141 3.68 2.24 2.45
C ARG A 141 3.79 1.11 3.49
N ASP A 142 3.57 1.41 4.76
CA ASP A 142 3.54 0.43 5.85
C ASP A 142 2.30 -0.47 5.81
N LEU A 143 1.15 0.09 5.47
CA LEU A 143 -0.12 -0.65 5.49
C LEU A 143 -0.26 -1.63 4.33
N TYR A 144 0.30 -1.28 3.17
CA TYR A 144 0.21 -2.11 1.97
C TYR A 144 1.45 -2.04 1.08
N GLY A 145 1.96 -0.83 0.85
CA GLY A 145 2.99 -0.58 -0.15
C GLY A 145 2.41 -0.64 -1.57
N LYS A 146 2.44 0.50 -2.27
CA LYS A 146 1.96 0.63 -3.65
C LYS A 146 3.14 0.99 -4.53
N VAL A 147 3.57 0.07 -5.40
CA VAL A 147 4.45 0.40 -6.53
C VAL A 147 3.57 0.65 -7.74
N LEU A 148 3.65 1.86 -8.28
CA LEU A 148 3.17 2.16 -9.62
C LEU A 148 4.05 1.35 -10.59
N LEU A 149 3.41 0.61 -11.51
CA LEU A 149 4.02 -0.22 -12.57
C LEU A 149 4.57 -1.62 -12.20
N PHE A 150 3.68 -2.61 -12.33
CA PHE A 150 3.84 -4.01 -12.80
C PHE A 150 5.00 -4.93 -12.41
N LEU A 151 5.97 -4.54 -11.60
CA LEU A 151 6.96 -5.47 -11.03
C LEU A 151 7.35 -5.03 -9.62
N SER A 152 6.40 -5.13 -8.69
CA SER A 152 6.64 -5.42 -7.26
C SER A 152 5.30 -5.28 -6.53
N LEU A 153 4.71 -6.40 -6.13
CA LEU A 153 3.67 -6.36 -5.10
C LEU A 153 4.40 -6.25 -3.77
N ILE A 154 4.44 -5.06 -3.18
CA ILE A 154 4.90 -4.90 -1.80
C ILE A 154 3.92 -5.68 -0.91
N SER A 155 4.43 -6.58 -0.08
CA SER A 155 3.65 -7.21 0.97
C SER A 155 4.04 -6.54 2.28
N ALA A 156 3.54 -5.32 2.48
CA ALA A 156 3.62 -4.67 3.78
C ALA A 156 2.62 -5.33 4.77
N LEU A 157 2.09 -4.59 5.75
CA LEU A 157 1.23 -5.16 6.78
C LEU A 157 -0.07 -5.83 6.26
N LYS A 158 -0.49 -5.55 5.02
CA LYS A 158 -1.77 -5.98 4.42
C LYS A 158 -2.95 -5.63 5.32
N PHE A 159 -2.99 -4.38 5.74
CA PHE A 159 -3.91 -3.89 6.74
C PHE A 159 -4.74 -2.74 6.20
N ASP A 160 -6.05 -2.91 6.13
CA ASP A 160 -6.97 -1.89 5.63
C ASP A 160 -7.62 -1.18 6.83
N TYR A 161 -7.14 0.03 7.09
CA TYR A 161 -7.56 0.88 8.21
C TYR A 161 -7.74 2.32 7.76
N SER A 162 -8.94 2.87 7.96
CA SER A 162 -9.31 4.20 7.44
C SER A 162 -9.08 5.36 8.41
N ARG A 163 -8.91 5.09 9.71
CA ARG A 163 -8.76 6.15 10.73
C ARG A 163 -7.28 6.46 10.96
N VAL A 164 -6.70 7.12 9.96
CA VAL A 164 -5.27 7.40 9.86
C VAL A 164 -4.97 8.90 9.91
N ILE A 165 -3.82 9.26 10.47
CA ILE A 165 -3.17 10.56 10.32
C ILE A 165 -1.83 10.31 9.62
N ASP A 166 -1.73 10.76 8.38
CA ASP A 166 -0.50 10.69 7.59
C ASP A 166 0.23 12.03 7.68
N THR A 167 1.36 12.06 8.38
CA THR A 167 2.17 13.27 8.55
C THR A 167 2.71 13.82 7.22
N ALA A 168 2.77 13.01 6.16
CA ALA A 168 3.13 13.51 4.84
C ALA A 168 2.05 14.43 4.23
N TYR A 169 0.78 14.32 4.68
CA TYR A 169 -0.37 15.01 4.10
C TYR A 169 -0.96 16.14 4.96
N ILE A 170 -0.72 16.14 6.28
CA ILE A 170 -1.35 17.14 7.17
C ILE A 170 -0.62 18.48 7.21
N PHE A 171 0.59 18.58 6.65
CA PHE A 171 1.36 19.83 6.61
C PHE A 171 1.29 20.48 5.23
N LYS A 172 1.28 21.81 5.22
CA LYS A 172 1.34 22.63 4.01
C LYS A 172 2.74 23.24 3.90
N TYR A 173 3.19 23.48 2.68
CA TYR A 173 4.53 23.98 2.40
C TYR A 173 4.44 25.30 1.63
N ALA A 174 5.26 26.28 2.01
CA ALA A 174 5.25 27.60 1.38
C ALA A 174 5.85 27.56 -0.03
N ASN A 175 6.85 26.71 -0.22
CA ASN A 175 7.73 26.66 -1.39
C ASN A 175 7.64 25.35 -2.18
N LEU A 176 6.65 24.50 -1.90
CA LEU A 176 6.45 23.24 -2.62
C LEU A 176 5.05 23.15 -3.23
N PRO A 177 4.88 22.46 -4.38
CA PRO A 177 3.57 22.11 -4.90
C PRO A 177 2.73 21.42 -3.81
N THR A 178 1.42 21.66 -3.82
CA THR A 178 0.49 21.07 -2.83
C THR A 178 0.46 19.54 -2.82
N THR A 179 1.00 18.90 -3.86
CA THR A 179 1.16 17.44 -3.99
C THR A 179 2.52 16.92 -3.51
N SER A 180 3.46 17.80 -3.19
CA SER A 180 4.78 17.42 -2.69
C SER A 180 4.71 17.15 -1.20
N SER A 181 5.39 16.09 -0.75
CA SER A 181 5.60 15.79 0.66
C SER A 181 7.07 15.96 1.00
N ALA A 182 7.36 16.54 2.16
CA ALA A 182 8.70 16.59 2.71
C ALA A 182 9.03 15.25 3.37
N SER A 183 10.33 14.89 3.42
CA SER A 183 10.77 13.73 4.19
C SER A 183 10.44 13.91 5.68
N LEU A 184 10.30 12.80 6.41
CA LEU A 184 10.14 12.82 7.86
C LEU A 184 11.25 13.62 8.56
N ASN A 185 12.49 13.48 8.10
CA ASN A 185 13.65 14.17 8.68
C ASN A 185 13.55 15.68 8.48
N SER A 186 13.25 16.12 7.25
CA SER A 186 13.08 17.54 6.90
C SER A 186 11.95 18.18 7.69
N LEU A 187 10.83 17.46 7.80
CA LEU A 187 9.65 17.93 8.49
C LEU A 187 9.88 18.03 10.00
N CYS A 188 10.56 17.07 10.62
CA CYS A 188 10.95 17.15 12.03
C CYS A 188 11.95 18.29 12.29
N LYS A 189 12.89 18.52 11.36
CA LYS A 189 13.83 19.62 11.47
C LYS A 189 13.11 20.97 11.46
N SER A 190 12.15 21.16 10.55
CA SER A 190 11.37 22.41 10.47
C SER A 190 10.34 22.59 11.60
N VAL A 191 9.67 21.51 12.04
CA VAL A 191 8.55 21.60 12.99
C VAL A 191 8.98 21.38 14.44
N CYS A 192 9.86 20.41 14.68
CA CYS A 192 10.28 19.98 16.01
C CYS A 192 11.68 20.50 16.38
N GLY A 193 12.43 21.08 15.43
CA GLY A 193 13.76 21.64 15.68
C GLY A 193 14.87 20.59 15.83
N TYR A 194 14.62 19.33 15.46
CA TYR A 194 15.61 18.26 15.53
C TYR A 194 15.57 17.37 14.29
N SER A 195 16.72 16.81 13.91
CA SER A 195 16.82 15.78 12.87
C SER A 195 16.51 14.41 13.48
N VAL A 196 15.67 13.62 12.81
CA VAL A 196 15.36 12.23 13.21
C VAL A 196 16.59 11.33 13.09
N ARG A 197 17.44 11.61 12.09
CA ARG A 197 18.66 10.86 11.79
C ARG A 197 19.72 11.76 11.16
N GLU A 198 20.98 11.38 11.35
CA GLU A 198 22.12 11.99 10.66
C GLU A 198 22.25 11.45 9.22
N ASP A 199 22.98 12.18 8.37
CA ASP A 199 23.21 11.76 6.98
C ASP A 199 23.99 10.44 6.93
N GLY A 200 23.40 9.43 6.29
CA GLY A 200 23.95 8.08 6.19
C GLY A 200 23.67 7.17 7.39
N GLU A 201 22.98 7.65 8.44
CA GLU A 201 22.49 6.77 9.50
C GLU A 201 21.34 5.90 8.96
N PRO A 202 21.36 4.58 9.22
CA PRO A 202 20.24 3.71 8.89
C PRO A 202 18.95 4.20 9.56
N HIS A 203 17.82 3.92 8.92
CA HIS A 203 16.50 4.10 9.48
C HIS A 203 16.32 3.21 10.71
N ASN A 204 15.44 3.67 11.59
CA ASN A 204 15.05 2.94 12.77
C ASN A 204 13.56 3.19 12.98
N CYS A 205 12.74 2.17 12.72
CA CYS A 205 11.29 2.30 12.84
C CYS A 205 10.79 2.85 14.18
N LEU A 206 11.53 2.67 15.28
CA LEU A 206 11.11 3.19 16.58
C LEU A 206 11.27 4.71 16.60
N LYS A 207 12.44 5.22 16.21
CA LYS A 207 12.70 6.66 16.09
C LYS A 207 11.73 7.31 15.10
N ASP A 208 11.42 6.62 14.01
CA ASP A 208 10.54 7.13 12.96
C ASP A 208 9.08 7.21 13.41
N ALA A 209 8.59 6.19 14.12
CA ALA A 209 7.26 6.22 14.74
C ALA A 209 7.15 7.31 15.81
N GLU A 210 8.17 7.47 16.66
CA GLU A 210 8.23 8.54 17.65
C GLU A 210 8.23 9.92 17.00
N ALA A 211 9.02 10.11 15.93
CA ALA A 211 9.08 11.34 15.17
C ALA A 211 7.72 11.70 14.53
N ALA A 212 7.04 10.72 13.92
CA ALA A 212 5.70 10.93 13.38
C ALA A 212 4.69 11.33 14.48
N MET A 213 4.76 10.70 15.66
CA MET A 213 3.91 11.07 16.81
C MET A 213 4.23 12.48 17.32
N ASN A 214 5.52 12.86 17.36
CA ASN A 214 5.95 14.20 17.78
C ASN A 214 5.44 15.28 16.83
N LEU A 215 5.47 15.05 15.52
CA LEU A 215 4.89 15.95 14.53
C LEU A 215 3.39 16.18 14.73
N VAL A 216 2.63 15.11 14.96
CA VAL A 216 1.19 15.21 15.26
C VAL A 216 0.98 15.97 16.56
N THR A 217 1.74 15.66 17.60
CA THR A 217 1.67 16.33 18.90
C THR A 217 1.98 17.82 18.78
N ALA A 218 3.01 18.20 18.03
CA ALA A 218 3.37 19.58 17.76
C ALA A 218 2.24 20.31 17.02
N LYS A 219 1.66 19.67 15.99
CA LYS A 219 0.54 20.25 15.23
C LYS A 219 -0.71 20.45 16.08
N LEU A 220 -1.01 19.53 16.99
CA LEU A 220 -2.13 19.65 17.93
C LEU A 220 -1.90 20.76 18.97
N LYS A 221 -0.65 20.95 19.44
CA LYS A 221 -0.31 21.98 20.43
C LYS A 221 -0.29 23.40 19.84
N HIS A 222 0.21 23.56 18.63
CA HIS A 222 0.55 24.88 18.08
C HIS A 222 -0.30 25.31 16.87
N GLY A 223 -1.13 24.42 16.29
CA GLY A 223 -2.13 24.82 15.29
C GLY A 223 -1.54 25.33 13.97
N PHE A 224 -0.48 24.70 13.45
CA PHE A 224 0.24 25.11 12.22
C PHE A 224 -0.61 24.99 10.95
N ASN A 225 -1.48 25.96 10.68
CA ASN A 225 -2.21 26.08 9.42
C ASN A 225 -1.41 26.86 8.36
N ASP A 226 -0.39 27.61 8.79
CA ASP A 226 0.46 28.37 7.89
C ASP A 226 1.45 27.45 7.15
N PRO A 227 1.75 27.73 5.87
CA PRO A 227 2.70 26.95 5.11
C PRO A 227 4.10 26.98 5.74
N ILE A 228 4.73 25.81 5.89
CA ILE A 228 6.07 25.67 6.46
C ILE A 228 7.11 25.82 5.34
N GLU A 229 8.22 26.47 5.63
CA GLU A 229 9.39 26.50 4.74
C GLU A 229 10.23 25.23 4.94
N ILE A 230 10.49 24.51 3.84
CA ILE A 230 11.35 23.33 3.80
C ILE A 230 12.62 23.69 3.03
N ALA A 231 13.80 23.37 3.58
CA ALA A 231 15.07 23.64 2.90
C ALA A 231 15.13 22.90 1.55
N GLU A 232 15.55 23.59 0.48
CA GLU A 232 15.49 23.10 -0.91
C GLU A 232 16.21 21.76 -1.14
N ASN A 233 17.27 21.47 -0.37
CA ASN A 233 18.05 20.23 -0.47
C ASN A 233 17.41 19.03 0.26
N SER A 234 16.27 19.23 0.92
CA SER A 234 15.63 18.26 1.81
C SER A 234 14.28 17.75 1.26
N ILE A 235 14.03 18.05 -0.01
CA ILE A 235 12.90 17.53 -0.77
C ILE A 235 13.11 16.04 -0.97
N ASP A 236 12.19 15.24 -0.45
CA ASP A 236 12.23 13.83 -0.77
C ASP A 236 11.82 13.65 -2.23
N SER A 237 12.81 13.36 -3.07
CA SER A 237 12.52 12.96 -4.43
C SER A 237 11.90 11.56 -4.49
N ARG A 238 11.80 10.77 -3.40
CA ARG A 238 11.36 9.34 -3.32
C ARG A 238 9.87 9.04 -3.66
N ILE A 239 9.35 9.71 -4.68
CA ILE A 239 8.62 9.03 -5.76
C ILE A 239 9.58 8.69 -6.94
N ARG A 240 10.89 8.93 -6.80
CA ARG A 240 11.89 8.76 -7.87
C ARG A 240 12.84 7.65 -7.50
N GLY A 241 12.56 6.44 -8.01
CA GLY A 241 13.64 5.56 -8.41
C GLY A 241 14.46 6.24 -9.52
N GLU A 242 15.67 5.76 -9.76
CA GLU A 242 16.66 6.29 -10.71
C GLU A 242 16.23 6.32 -12.19
N PHE A 243 14.94 6.17 -12.47
CA PHE A 243 14.32 6.33 -13.78
C PHE A 243 13.24 7.41 -13.70
N TYR A 244 13.46 8.53 -14.38
CA TYR A 244 12.40 9.51 -14.61
C TYR A 244 11.36 8.89 -15.54
N SER A 245 10.23 8.47 -14.98
CA SER A 245 9.05 8.10 -15.77
C SER A 245 7.95 9.13 -15.54
N THR A 246 7.52 9.79 -16.62
CA THR A 246 6.29 10.59 -16.64
C THR A 246 5.23 9.84 -17.45
N CYS A 247 3.96 10.05 -17.13
CA CYS A 247 2.86 9.46 -17.88
C CYS A 247 1.99 10.57 -18.49
N ILE A 248 1.72 10.46 -19.78
CA ILE A 248 0.72 11.27 -20.46
C ILE A 248 -0.56 10.43 -20.51
N SER A 249 -1.66 10.98 -20.01
CA SER A 249 -2.96 10.33 -20.06
C SER A 249 -3.80 11.02 -21.13
N PHE A 250 -4.27 10.23 -22.09
CA PHE A 250 -5.19 10.68 -23.12
C PHE A 250 -6.61 10.29 -22.71
N ASN A 251 -7.59 11.10 -23.09
CA ASN A 251 -9.00 10.79 -22.84
C ASN A 251 -9.54 9.76 -23.85
N ASP A 252 -8.82 9.55 -24.95
CA ASP A 252 -9.18 8.65 -26.03
C ASP A 252 -8.00 7.72 -26.39
N ILE A 253 -8.32 6.45 -26.67
CA ILE A 253 -7.30 5.42 -26.96
C ILE A 253 -6.69 5.58 -28.35
N ASP A 254 -7.46 6.08 -29.32
CA ASP A 254 -6.97 6.28 -30.69
C ASP A 254 -6.04 7.49 -30.73
N GLU A 255 -6.32 8.51 -29.91
CA GLU A 255 -5.41 9.64 -29.67
C GLU A 255 -4.08 9.19 -29.05
N ALA A 256 -4.13 8.30 -28.04
CA ALA A 256 -2.93 7.73 -27.43
C ALA A 256 -2.10 6.88 -28.40
N ASP A 257 -2.78 6.07 -29.21
CA ASP A 257 -2.15 5.20 -30.21
C ASP A 257 -1.48 6.02 -31.31
N LYS A 258 -2.19 7.01 -31.84
CA LYS A 258 -1.64 7.94 -32.83
C LYS A 258 -0.42 8.69 -32.29
N ALA A 259 -0.50 9.21 -31.06
CA ALA A 259 0.62 9.90 -30.43
C ALA A 259 1.84 9.00 -30.25
N PHE A 260 1.66 7.70 -29.99
CA PHE A 260 2.76 6.74 -29.92
C PHE A 260 3.32 6.39 -31.30
N ASP A 261 2.46 6.23 -32.30
CA ASP A 261 2.83 5.88 -33.67
C ASP A 261 3.65 7.00 -34.34
N GLU A 262 3.33 8.25 -34.03
CA GLU A 262 4.04 9.45 -34.52
C GLU A 262 5.43 9.67 -33.89
N LEU A 263 5.78 8.94 -32.82
CA LEU A 263 7.12 9.05 -32.23
C LEU A 263 8.17 8.43 -33.16
N ASP A 264 9.24 9.19 -33.37
CA ASP A 264 10.48 8.71 -33.98
C ASP A 264 11.12 7.64 -33.10
N GLY A 265 11.69 6.61 -33.75
CA GLY A 265 12.39 5.51 -33.08
C GLY A 265 11.82 4.15 -33.45
N GLN A 266 12.71 3.14 -33.48
CA GLN A 266 12.31 1.78 -33.81
C GLN A 266 11.44 1.20 -32.69
N GLU A 267 10.29 0.64 -33.07
CA GLU A 267 9.42 -0.07 -32.14
C GLU A 267 10.12 -1.34 -31.63
N THR A 268 10.18 -1.47 -30.31
CA THR A 268 10.73 -2.63 -29.61
C THR A 268 9.76 -3.09 -28.53
N LYS A 269 10.06 -4.21 -27.88
CA LYS A 269 9.33 -4.66 -26.71
C LYS A 269 10.22 -4.55 -25.48
N ASP A 270 9.65 -4.09 -24.37
CA ASP A 270 10.33 -4.14 -23.07
C ASP A 270 10.41 -5.59 -22.55
N SER A 271 11.09 -5.78 -21.42
CA SER A 271 11.19 -7.09 -20.75
C SER A 271 9.85 -7.69 -20.33
N SER A 272 8.76 -6.91 -20.34
CA SER A 272 7.39 -7.33 -20.07
C SER A 272 6.54 -7.54 -21.34
N GLY A 273 7.14 -7.42 -22.53
CA GLY A 273 6.48 -7.61 -23.83
C GLY A 273 5.68 -6.40 -24.34
N ARG A 274 5.76 -5.23 -23.68
CA ARG A 274 5.03 -4.03 -24.07
C ARG A 274 5.78 -3.24 -25.13
N LEU A 275 5.03 -2.65 -26.05
CA LEU A 275 5.59 -1.79 -27.10
C LEU A 275 6.24 -0.55 -26.47
N GLN A 276 7.47 -0.26 -26.89
CA GLN A 276 8.21 0.94 -26.54
C GLN A 276 9.06 1.43 -27.71
N LYS A 277 9.30 2.75 -27.76
CA LYS A 277 10.20 3.40 -28.72
C LYS A 277 11.25 4.23 -27.98
N PRO A 278 12.53 4.17 -28.38
CA PRO A 278 13.57 5.07 -27.87
C PRO A 278 13.41 6.45 -28.53
N VAL A 279 13.33 7.50 -27.72
CA VAL A 279 13.25 8.89 -28.15
C VAL A 279 14.50 9.62 -27.70
N LEU A 280 15.12 10.36 -28.61
CA LEU A 280 16.30 11.19 -28.36
C LEU A 280 15.91 12.66 -28.49
N LEU A 281 15.97 13.40 -27.39
CA LEU A 281 15.71 14.84 -27.35
C LEU A 281 17.03 15.60 -27.32
N LYS A 282 17.28 16.42 -28.34
CA LYS A 282 18.38 17.40 -28.32
C LYS A 282 17.93 18.63 -27.55
N ARG A 283 18.73 19.03 -26.57
CA ARG A 283 18.51 20.21 -25.73
C ARG A 283 19.24 21.42 -26.35
N ASP A 284 18.79 22.61 -26.01
CA ASP A 284 19.33 23.87 -26.57
C ASP A 284 20.81 24.09 -26.25
N ASN A 285 21.32 23.45 -25.20
CA ASN A 285 22.72 23.47 -24.80
C ASN A 285 23.60 22.43 -25.55
N GLY A 286 23.03 21.69 -26.50
CA GLY A 286 23.71 20.66 -27.30
C GLY A 286 23.68 19.25 -26.70
N ASP A 287 23.18 19.08 -25.48
CA ASP A 287 23.07 17.76 -24.83
C ASP A 287 21.95 16.91 -25.47
N VAL A 288 22.14 15.60 -25.48
CA VAL A 288 21.12 14.65 -25.95
C VAL A 288 20.60 13.83 -24.77
N ALA A 289 19.30 13.95 -24.50
CA ALA A 289 18.61 13.13 -23.51
C ALA A 289 17.85 11.99 -24.20
N GLY A 290 18.17 10.75 -23.84
CA GLY A 290 17.46 9.57 -24.34
C GLY A 290 16.46 9.04 -23.31
N PHE A 291 15.25 8.72 -23.74
CA PHE A 291 14.25 8.05 -22.90
C PHE A 291 13.41 7.07 -23.74
N PHE A 292 12.77 6.12 -23.08
CA PHE A 292 11.82 5.21 -23.73
C PHE A 292 10.40 5.68 -23.49
N VAL A 293 9.62 5.81 -24.56
CA VAL A 293 8.18 5.97 -24.45
C VAL A 293 7.54 4.60 -24.58
N ARG A 294 6.68 4.23 -23.63
CA ARG A 294 6.08 2.90 -23.53
C ARG A 294 4.57 2.98 -23.60
N LYS A 295 3.96 2.11 -24.40
CA LYS A 295 2.50 1.96 -24.45
C LYS A 295 2.01 1.22 -23.21
N MET A 296 1.08 1.84 -22.47
CA MET A 296 0.66 1.42 -21.14
C MET A 296 -0.63 0.59 -21.10
N VAL A 297 -1.28 0.37 -22.25
CA VAL A 297 -2.56 -0.34 -22.35
C VAL A 297 -2.35 -1.84 -22.64
N TYR A 298 -3.00 -2.70 -21.85
CA TYR A 298 -3.15 -4.12 -22.13
C TYR A 298 -4.42 -4.36 -22.94
N GLY A 299 -4.28 -4.99 -24.11
CA GLY A 299 -5.40 -5.42 -24.93
C GLY A 299 -5.14 -5.15 -26.39
N SER A 300 -5.08 -6.21 -27.18
CA SER A 300 -5.21 -6.12 -28.63
C SER A 300 -6.51 -5.41 -28.97
N ARG A 301 -6.48 -4.48 -29.94
CA ARG A 301 -7.64 -4.31 -30.81
C ARG A 301 -7.95 -5.71 -31.34
N LEU A 302 -9.05 -6.32 -30.90
CA LEU A 302 -9.67 -7.37 -31.70
C LEU A 302 -10.05 -6.69 -33.01
N SER A 303 -9.23 -6.86 -34.03
CA SER A 303 -9.59 -6.45 -35.37
C SER A 303 -10.81 -7.28 -35.78
N ASN A 304 -11.92 -6.60 -36.04
CA ASN A 304 -13.10 -7.15 -36.71
C ASN A 304 -12.77 -7.47 -38.20
N SER A 305 -11.75 -8.27 -38.45
CA SER A 305 -11.38 -8.67 -39.82
C SER A 305 -10.81 -10.09 -39.96
N GLU A 306 -10.97 -10.96 -38.96
CA GLU A 306 -10.88 -12.41 -39.14
C GLU A 306 -12.22 -13.10 -38.87
N VAL A 307 -13.29 -12.54 -39.42
CA VAL A 307 -14.49 -13.30 -39.76
C VAL A 307 -14.43 -13.56 -41.26
N LEU A 308 -13.82 -14.68 -41.66
CA LEU A 308 -14.23 -15.42 -42.86
C LEU A 308 -13.62 -16.84 -42.87
N LYS A 309 -14.53 -17.79 -42.62
CA LYS A 309 -14.59 -19.14 -43.21
C LYS A 309 -13.39 -20.08 -42.97
N LYS A 310 -13.56 -20.95 -41.97
CA LYS A 310 -13.61 -22.40 -42.23
C LYS A 310 -14.26 -23.13 -41.06
N ARG A 311 -15.43 -23.69 -41.34
CA ARG A 311 -16.12 -24.67 -40.50
C ARG A 311 -15.41 -26.01 -40.67
N PRO A 312 -14.96 -26.69 -39.60
CA PRO A 312 -14.70 -28.12 -39.67
C PRO A 312 -16.01 -28.86 -39.35
N GLN A 313 -16.44 -29.67 -40.32
CA GLN A 313 -17.43 -30.74 -40.13
C GLN A 313 -16.89 -31.78 -39.11
N PRO A 314 -17.78 -32.51 -38.41
CA PRO A 314 -17.36 -33.59 -37.52
C PRO A 314 -16.89 -34.78 -38.35
N ILE A 315 -15.65 -35.24 -38.13
CA ILE A 315 -15.14 -36.48 -38.69
C ILE A 315 -15.33 -37.58 -37.65
N GLU A 316 -15.98 -38.64 -38.10
CA GLU A 316 -16.23 -39.91 -37.44
C GLU A 316 -14.95 -40.71 -37.12
N ASN A 317 -15.08 -41.50 -36.06
CA ASN A 317 -14.47 -42.80 -35.77
C ASN A 317 -12.94 -42.90 -35.60
N THR A 318 -12.50 -43.49 -34.48
CA THR A 318 -12.12 -44.91 -34.48
C THR A 318 -12.21 -45.48 -33.05
N GLU A 319 -12.83 -46.65 -32.95
CA GLU A 319 -12.86 -47.54 -31.80
C GLU A 319 -11.47 -48.03 -31.40
N GLN A 320 -11.23 -48.27 -30.10
CA GLN A 320 -10.56 -49.49 -29.68
C GLN A 320 -11.02 -49.87 -28.26
N ARG A 321 -11.61 -51.06 -28.17
CA ARG A 321 -12.10 -51.77 -26.99
C ARG A 321 -10.97 -52.23 -26.06
N LYS A 322 -11.30 -52.32 -24.76
CA LYS A 322 -11.14 -53.47 -23.84
C LYS A 322 -11.80 -53.06 -22.50
N GLU A 323 -13.06 -53.45 -22.29
CA GLU A 323 -13.49 -54.56 -21.40
C GLU A 323 -12.97 -54.41 -19.96
N ASP A 324 -13.85 -54.05 -19.01
CA ASP A 324 -14.40 -55.04 -18.08
C ASP A 324 -15.62 -54.52 -17.26
N VAL A 325 -16.71 -55.27 -17.44
CA VAL A 325 -17.74 -55.74 -16.51
C VAL A 325 -17.78 -55.11 -15.10
N ASN A 326 -18.85 -54.39 -14.76
CA ASN A 326 -19.97 -54.91 -13.95
C ASN A 326 -21.00 -53.80 -13.69
N GLY A 327 -22.27 -54.06 -14.00
CA GLY A 327 -23.37 -53.20 -13.61
C GLY A 327 -23.96 -53.66 -12.28
N ASP A 328 -24.40 -52.73 -11.44
CA ASP A 328 -25.72 -52.89 -10.84
C ASP A 328 -26.37 -51.55 -10.46
N LYS A 329 -27.64 -51.44 -10.83
CA LYS A 329 -28.55 -50.33 -10.56
C LYS A 329 -29.14 -50.52 -9.17
N ARG A 330 -29.05 -49.53 -8.27
CA ARG A 330 -30.13 -49.31 -7.29
C ARG A 330 -30.46 -47.83 -7.06
N LYS A 331 -31.68 -47.50 -7.49
CA LYS A 331 -32.51 -46.35 -7.11
C LYS A 331 -32.75 -46.32 -5.60
N ARG A 332 -33.18 -45.13 -5.14
CA ARG A 332 -34.02 -44.76 -3.97
C ARG A 332 -33.22 -44.14 -2.82
N GLN A 333 -33.70 -43.13 -2.09
CA GLN A 333 -34.85 -42.24 -2.18
C GLN A 333 -34.66 -41.21 -1.05
N ARG A 334 -34.94 -39.93 -1.32
CA ARG A 334 -35.02 -38.88 -0.29
C ARG A 334 -36.20 -39.16 0.63
N THR A 335 -36.00 -39.00 1.95
CA THR A 335 -37.06 -38.56 2.87
C THR A 335 -36.52 -37.59 3.90
N SER A 336 -37.40 -36.66 4.24
CA SER A 336 -37.26 -35.44 5.03
C SER A 336 -37.98 -35.58 6.36
N LYS A 337 -37.57 -34.79 7.37
CA LYS A 337 -38.37 -34.06 8.40
C LYS A 337 -37.49 -33.81 9.64
N LYS A 338 -37.22 -32.57 10.08
CA LYS A 338 -38.06 -31.59 10.82
C LYS A 338 -38.55 -32.07 12.19
N HIS A 339 -38.02 -31.44 13.25
CA HIS A 339 -38.68 -30.81 14.45
C HIS A 339 -37.65 -30.77 15.60
N ALA A 340 -37.27 -29.65 16.23
CA ALA A 340 -37.96 -28.54 16.90
C ALA A 340 -38.05 -28.72 18.44
N LYS A 341 -37.33 -27.82 19.16
CA LYS A 341 -37.56 -27.30 20.54
C LYS A 341 -37.48 -28.34 21.69
N LYS A 342 -37.01 -28.05 22.91
CA LYS A 342 -37.22 -26.87 23.77
C LYS A 342 -36.28 -26.93 24.99
N ALA A 343 -36.09 -25.77 25.63
CA ALA A 343 -35.26 -25.46 26.80
C ALA A 343 -35.57 -26.23 28.10
N LYS A 344 -34.58 -26.26 29.02
CA LYS A 344 -34.70 -25.88 30.45
C LYS A 344 -33.33 -25.92 31.16
N ALA A 345 -32.94 -24.81 31.79
CA ALA A 345 -32.16 -24.77 33.05
C ALA A 345 -33.14 -25.07 34.22
N PRO A 346 -32.77 -25.27 35.52
CA PRO A 346 -31.63 -24.65 36.25
C PRO A 346 -30.97 -25.51 37.37
N VAL A 347 -30.15 -24.82 38.20
CA VAL A 347 -29.81 -25.05 39.64
C VAL A 347 -28.52 -25.83 39.96
N ILE A 348 -27.45 -25.13 40.40
CA ILE A 348 -26.88 -24.98 41.78
C ILE A 348 -26.39 -26.32 42.38
N GLU A 349 -25.07 -26.52 42.46
CA GLU A 349 -24.22 -26.28 43.64
C GLU A 349 -22.77 -26.03 43.18
#